data_AF-A0A2S7QYG7-F1
#
_entry.id   AF-A0A2S7QYG7-F1
#
_cell.length_a   1.000
_cell.length_b   1.000
_cell.length_c   1.000
_cell.angle_alpha   90.00
_cell.angle_beta   90.00
_cell.angle_gamma   90.00
#
_symmetry.space_group_name_H-M   'P 1'
#
loop_
_entity.id
_entity.type
_entity.pdbx_description
1 polymer ?
#
loop_
_entity_poly.entity_id
_entity_poly.type
_entity_poly.pdbx_seq_one_letter_code
_entity_poly.pdbx_strand_id
1 'polypeptide(L)'
;MGGKSENKATYFEKLKGLLEEYKSVFIVSVDNVSSQQMHEIRSALRGEAVVLMGKNTMVRRAVKGFVTDNPEYERLLPFVKGNVGFVFTNSELKEIRDKILSNKVAAPARAGAIAPDDVYVPAGNTGMEPGKTSFFQALGVPTKIARGTIEITTDLKLVEAGTKVGASEATLLNMLNISPFTYGMGIAQVYDQGNTFPPSVLDIEEEQLLKAFSSAITTIAAISLAANFPTLPSVMHSVVNSYKKVLAVAIETDYSWPEIEELKDRIANPDAYAGQSAAAAAPTTEAAAPAAETKEETKDDSEAGSDDEGFGGFYSWSAIKSASIPSAGVVPLPISSMITNDLDVAFSRIAALSNISTMNVDWSRYKSSAEPTLLNI
;
A
#
# COMPACT_ATOMS: atom_id res chain seq x y z
N MET A 1 -8.70 45.33 -29.50
CA MET A 1 -8.34 45.07 -28.09
C MET A 1 -6.86 45.38 -27.87
N GLY A 2 -6.56 46.60 -27.41
CA GLY A 2 -5.21 47.07 -27.11
C GLY A 2 -5.02 47.20 -25.59
N GLY A 3 -4.61 46.11 -24.93
CA GLY A 3 -4.32 46.07 -23.48
C GLY A 3 -3.18 45.11 -23.15
N LYS A 4 -2.29 44.82 -24.12
CA LYS A 4 -1.27 43.77 -24.01
C LYS A 4 -0.25 44.02 -22.90
N SER A 5 -0.05 45.26 -22.45
CA SER A 5 0.87 45.58 -21.34
C SER A 5 0.18 45.49 -19.99
N GLU A 6 -1.03 46.01 -19.89
CA GLU A 6 -1.84 46.01 -18.66
C GLU A 6 -2.27 44.59 -18.27
N ASN A 7 -2.67 43.76 -19.24
CA ASN A 7 -2.96 42.34 -19.02
C ASN A 7 -1.74 41.54 -18.56
N LYS A 8 -0.53 42.01 -18.89
CA LYS A 8 0.71 41.42 -18.38
C LYS A 8 0.94 41.87 -16.94
N ALA A 9 0.87 43.16 -16.65
CA ALA A 9 1.05 43.68 -15.30
C ALA A 9 0.09 43.02 -14.29
N THR A 10 -1.20 42.97 -14.62
CA THR A 10 -2.23 42.29 -13.81
C THR A 10 -1.95 40.81 -13.60
N TYR A 11 -1.34 40.11 -14.56
CA TYR A 11 -0.92 38.73 -14.39
C TYR A 11 0.25 38.58 -13.40
N PHE A 12 1.22 39.50 -13.44
CA PHE A 12 2.35 39.50 -12.49
C PHE A 12 1.85 39.75 -11.07
N GLU A 13 0.92 40.70 -10.89
CA GLU A 13 0.30 40.99 -9.58
C GLU A 13 -0.48 39.79 -9.04
N LYS A 14 -1.29 39.14 -9.89
CA LYS A 14 -2.03 37.92 -9.51
C LYS A 14 -1.09 36.78 -9.11
N LEU A 15 -0.02 36.56 -9.87
CA LEU A 15 0.96 35.51 -9.58
C LEU A 15 1.69 35.82 -8.26
N LYS A 16 2.08 37.08 -8.04
CA LYS A 16 2.69 37.53 -6.78
C LYS A 16 1.76 37.28 -5.59
N GLY A 17 0.49 37.72 -5.69
CA GLY A 17 -0.49 37.52 -4.63
C GLY A 17 -0.70 36.04 -4.28
N LEU A 18 -0.78 35.16 -5.29
CA LEU A 18 -0.94 33.72 -5.07
C LEU A 18 0.32 33.05 -4.48
N LEU A 19 1.52 33.52 -4.81
CA LEU A 19 2.76 33.01 -4.21
C LEU A 19 2.95 33.44 -2.75
N GLU A 20 2.37 34.57 -2.35
CA GLU A 20 2.41 35.07 -0.97
C GLU A 20 1.28 34.46 -0.12
N GLU A 21 0.10 34.25 -0.70
CA GLU A 21 -1.06 33.69 0.00
C GLU A 21 -0.94 32.18 0.27
N TYR A 22 -0.31 31.44 -0.63
CA TYR A 22 -0.23 29.98 -0.56
C TYR A 22 1.20 29.49 -0.28
N LYS A 23 1.32 28.54 0.66
CA LYS A 23 2.61 27.96 1.07
C LYS A 23 3.12 26.90 0.10
N SER A 24 2.20 26.16 -0.51
CA SER A 24 2.52 25.02 -1.35
C SER A 24 2.03 25.22 -2.78
N VAL A 25 2.82 24.76 -3.74
CA VAL A 25 2.56 24.92 -5.18
C VAL A 25 2.84 23.62 -5.92
N PHE A 26 1.84 23.12 -6.63
CA PHE A 26 2.02 22.03 -7.58
C PHE A 26 2.34 22.58 -8.97
N ILE A 27 3.42 22.11 -9.57
CA ILE A 27 3.70 22.27 -10.99
C ILE A 27 3.06 21.08 -11.70
N VAL A 28 1.99 21.35 -12.44
CA VAL A 28 1.23 20.34 -13.18
C VAL A 28 1.52 20.42 -14.67
N SER A 29 1.70 19.28 -15.32
CA SER A 29 1.71 19.15 -16.78
C SER A 29 0.28 18.92 -17.28
N VAL A 30 -0.10 19.67 -18.30
CA VAL A 30 -1.46 19.69 -18.87
C VAL A 30 -1.37 19.27 -20.34
N ASP A 31 -0.88 18.05 -20.57
CA ASP A 31 -0.75 17.48 -21.91
C ASP A 31 -2.02 16.68 -22.28
N ASN A 32 -2.58 16.94 -23.47
CA ASN A 32 -3.80 16.30 -23.98
C ASN A 32 -5.05 16.46 -23.11
N VAL A 33 -5.09 17.46 -22.22
CA VAL A 33 -6.25 17.76 -21.37
C VAL A 33 -7.24 18.65 -22.11
N SER A 34 -8.52 18.30 -22.07
CA SER A 34 -9.59 19.07 -22.71
C SER A 34 -9.99 20.30 -21.88
N SER A 35 -10.57 21.32 -22.54
CA SER A 35 -11.07 22.51 -21.82
C SER A 35 -12.13 22.14 -20.77
N GLN A 36 -12.98 21.15 -21.07
CA GLN A 36 -14.01 20.67 -20.16
C GLN A 36 -13.40 20.00 -18.92
N GLN A 37 -12.38 19.15 -19.10
CA GLN A 37 -11.63 18.56 -17.99
C GLN A 37 -11.03 19.63 -17.08
N MET A 38 -10.43 20.68 -17.66
CA MET A 38 -9.91 21.80 -16.86
C MET A 38 -11.00 22.53 -16.08
N HIS A 39 -12.22 22.63 -16.62
CA HIS A 39 -13.34 23.23 -15.90
C HIS A 39 -13.84 22.35 -14.75
N GLU A 40 -13.92 21.05 -14.95
CA GLU A 40 -14.29 20.07 -13.91
C GLU A 40 -13.26 20.03 -12.79
N ILE A 41 -11.98 19.96 -13.13
CA ILE A 41 -10.85 20.04 -12.18
C ILE A 41 -10.91 21.35 -11.38
N ARG A 42 -11.13 22.49 -12.06
CA ARG A 42 -11.28 23.77 -11.36
C ARG A 42 -12.50 23.80 -10.45
N SER A 43 -13.57 23.06 -10.77
CA SER A 43 -14.75 22.94 -9.92
C SER A 43 -14.46 22.07 -8.70
N ALA A 44 -13.77 20.95 -8.88
CA ALA A 44 -13.37 20.03 -7.82
C ALA A 44 -12.37 20.66 -6.84
N LEU A 45 -11.51 21.55 -7.33
CA LEU A 45 -10.50 22.25 -6.54
C LEU A 45 -11.03 23.54 -5.85
N ARG A 46 -12.30 23.93 -6.06
CA ARG A 46 -12.84 25.16 -5.47
C ARG A 46 -12.84 25.08 -3.94
N GLY A 47 -12.34 26.14 -3.31
CA GLY A 47 -12.30 26.28 -1.85
C GLY A 47 -10.98 25.84 -1.23
N GLU A 48 -10.27 24.91 -1.86
CA GLU A 48 -8.99 24.38 -1.34
C GLU A 48 -7.78 24.84 -2.16
N ALA A 49 -7.97 25.01 -3.48
CA ALA A 49 -6.88 25.17 -4.42
C ALA A 49 -7.22 26.12 -5.57
N VAL A 50 -6.23 26.89 -6.02
CA VAL A 50 -6.39 27.81 -7.16
C VAL A 50 -5.46 27.42 -8.29
N VAL A 51 -6.04 27.15 -9.47
CA VAL A 51 -5.30 26.80 -10.68
C VAL A 51 -4.98 28.06 -11.50
N LEU A 52 -3.70 28.35 -11.71
CA LEU A 52 -3.22 29.42 -12.57
C LEU A 52 -2.41 28.84 -13.75
N MET A 53 -2.90 29.10 -14.96
CA MET A 53 -2.16 28.79 -16.19
C MET A 53 -1.43 30.04 -16.68
N GLY A 54 -0.26 29.86 -17.29
CA GLY A 54 0.58 30.97 -17.73
C GLY A 54 1.51 30.62 -18.89
N LYS A 55 1.90 31.62 -19.66
CA LYS A 55 2.96 31.45 -20.67
C LYS A 55 4.31 31.30 -19.97
N ASN A 56 5.06 30.24 -20.27
CA ASN A 56 6.32 29.93 -19.58
C ASN A 56 7.33 31.09 -19.54
N THR A 57 7.45 31.85 -20.63
CA THR A 57 8.37 33.00 -20.71
C THR A 57 7.96 34.13 -19.76
N MET A 58 6.65 34.32 -19.57
CA MET A 58 6.09 35.32 -18.67
C MET A 58 6.26 34.91 -17.22
N VAL A 59 5.89 33.68 -16.89
CA VAL A 59 6.07 33.10 -15.54
C VAL A 59 7.54 33.15 -15.13
N ARG A 60 8.46 32.69 -15.97
CA ARG A 60 9.90 32.76 -15.67
C ARG A 60 10.40 34.18 -15.45
N ARG A 61 9.84 35.18 -16.15
CA ARG A 61 10.20 36.59 -15.94
C ARG A 61 9.67 37.11 -14.61
N ALA A 62 8.45 36.74 -14.24
CA ALA A 62 7.82 37.11 -12.96
C ALA A 62 8.58 36.51 -11.78
N VAL A 63 8.78 35.19 -11.79
CA VAL A 63 9.48 34.47 -10.72
C VAL A 63 10.89 35.02 -10.51
N LYS A 64 11.66 35.27 -11.59
CA LYS A 64 12.98 35.92 -11.48
C LYS A 64 12.94 37.32 -10.86
N GLY A 65 11.84 38.05 -11.01
CA GLY A 65 11.64 39.33 -10.34
C GLY A 65 11.34 39.20 -8.85
N PHE A 66 10.79 38.07 -8.41
CA PHE A 66 10.46 37.80 -7.01
C PHE A 66 11.59 37.11 -6.24
N VAL A 67 12.61 36.59 -6.94
CA VAL A 67 13.80 35.98 -6.34
C VAL A 67 14.58 36.96 -5.46
N THR A 68 14.46 38.27 -5.69
CA THR A 68 15.07 39.28 -4.81
C THR A 68 14.47 39.28 -3.41
N ASP A 69 13.17 38.99 -3.31
CA ASP A 69 12.42 39.04 -2.06
C ASP A 69 12.51 37.67 -1.36
N ASN A 70 12.34 36.58 -2.14
CA ASN A 70 12.42 35.19 -1.68
C ASN A 70 13.31 34.36 -2.62
N PRO A 71 14.56 34.05 -2.23
CA PRO A 71 15.51 33.35 -3.10
C PRO A 71 15.09 31.91 -3.44
N GLU A 72 14.22 31.33 -2.62
CA GLU A 72 13.80 29.93 -2.75
C GLU A 72 12.99 29.65 -4.02
N TYR A 73 12.34 30.67 -4.59
CA TYR A 73 11.58 30.53 -5.84
C TYR A 73 12.47 30.25 -7.06
N GLU A 74 13.78 30.43 -6.96
CA GLU A 74 14.72 30.06 -8.02
C GLU A 74 14.63 28.57 -8.37
N ARG A 75 14.35 27.73 -7.37
CA ARG A 75 14.22 26.27 -7.51
C ARG A 75 13.03 25.86 -8.40
N LEU A 76 12.04 26.74 -8.62
CA LEU A 76 10.91 26.48 -9.51
C LEU A 76 11.28 26.62 -10.99
N LEU A 77 12.24 27.49 -11.33
CA LEU A 77 12.56 27.87 -12.71
C LEU A 77 12.91 26.70 -13.65
N PRO A 78 13.67 25.66 -13.22
CA PRO A 78 14.02 24.53 -14.09
C PRO A 78 12.81 23.74 -14.59
N PHE A 79 11.75 23.68 -13.78
CA PHE A 79 10.55 22.87 -14.01
C PHE A 79 9.48 23.59 -14.84
N VAL A 80 9.62 24.91 -15.08
CA VAL A 80 8.69 25.68 -15.94
C VAL A 80 9.02 25.50 -17.42
N LYS A 81 8.81 24.28 -17.93
CA LYS A 81 9.03 23.86 -19.33
C LYS A 81 7.87 22.97 -19.82
N GLY A 82 7.55 23.04 -21.11
CA GLY A 82 6.42 22.30 -21.69
C GLY A 82 5.07 22.97 -21.44
N ASN A 83 3.99 22.19 -21.46
CA ASN A 83 2.64 22.66 -21.15
C ASN A 83 2.41 22.56 -19.64
N VAL A 84 2.81 23.58 -18.90
CA VAL A 84 2.76 23.59 -17.43
C VAL A 84 1.79 24.62 -16.87
N GLY A 85 1.20 24.27 -15.73
CA GLY A 85 0.34 25.10 -14.89
C GLY A 85 0.78 25.06 -13.43
N PHE A 86 0.27 26.02 -12.65
CA PHE A 86 0.47 26.06 -11.20
C PHE A 86 -0.86 25.81 -10.49
N VAL A 87 -0.84 24.98 -9.46
CA VAL A 87 -1.95 24.86 -8.51
C VAL A 87 -1.44 25.30 -7.15
N PHE A 88 -2.03 26.36 -6.61
CA PHE A 88 -1.67 26.95 -5.33
C PHE A 88 -2.59 26.43 -4.25
N THR A 89 -2.01 25.95 -3.15
CA THR A 89 -2.77 25.27 -2.09
C THR A 89 -2.20 25.49 -0.70
N ASN A 90 -3.07 25.50 0.30
CA ASN A 90 -2.71 25.54 1.72
C ASN A 90 -3.16 24.30 2.51
N SER A 91 -3.95 23.41 1.88
CA SER A 91 -4.38 22.14 2.46
C SER A 91 -3.32 21.05 2.24
N GLU A 92 -3.64 19.84 2.70
CA GLU A 92 -2.72 18.71 2.71
C GLU A 92 -2.34 18.24 1.29
N LEU A 93 -1.03 18.04 1.09
CA LEU A 93 -0.44 17.75 -0.23
C LEU A 93 -0.95 16.43 -0.84
N LYS A 94 -1.19 15.42 -0.01
CA LYS A 94 -1.66 14.09 -0.44
C LYS A 94 -3.09 14.16 -0.97
N GLU A 95 -4.00 14.79 -0.23
CA GLU A 95 -5.40 14.92 -0.64
C GLU A 95 -5.56 15.66 -1.98
N ILE A 96 -4.80 16.75 -2.15
CA ILE A 96 -4.84 17.54 -3.39
C ILE A 96 -4.28 16.74 -4.56
N ARG A 97 -3.19 16.02 -4.34
CA ARG A 97 -2.63 15.13 -5.35
C ARG A 97 -3.66 14.11 -5.82
N ASP A 98 -4.37 13.48 -4.88
CA ASP A 98 -5.37 12.47 -5.21
C ASP A 98 -6.59 13.09 -5.92
N LYS A 99 -7.00 14.31 -5.53
CA LYS A 99 -8.03 15.08 -6.25
C LYS A 99 -7.60 15.46 -7.68
N ILE A 100 -6.32 15.76 -7.89
CA ILE A 100 -5.77 16.05 -9.22
C ILE A 100 -5.71 14.77 -10.07
N LEU A 101 -5.26 13.65 -9.49
CA LEU A 101 -5.05 12.39 -10.19
C LEU A 101 -6.32 11.55 -10.39
N SER A 102 -7.34 11.73 -9.56
CA SER A 102 -8.65 11.04 -9.69
C SER A 102 -9.43 11.50 -10.92
N ASN A 103 -9.24 12.76 -11.35
CA ASN A 103 -9.87 13.32 -12.53
C ASN A 103 -9.12 12.93 -13.82
N LYS A 104 -8.96 11.63 -14.04
CA LYS A 104 -8.48 11.06 -15.30
C LYS A 104 -9.68 10.74 -16.19
N VAL A 105 -9.61 11.17 -17.44
CA VAL A 105 -10.67 10.91 -18.42
C VAL A 105 -10.13 9.97 -19.50
N ALA A 106 -10.94 8.96 -19.82
CA ALA A 106 -10.67 8.07 -20.93
C ALA A 106 -10.72 8.86 -22.24
N ALA A 107 -9.69 8.71 -23.04
CA ALA A 107 -9.49 9.46 -24.26
C ALA A 107 -9.34 8.51 -25.46
N PRO A 108 -9.93 8.86 -26.61
CA PRO A 108 -9.77 8.10 -27.82
C PRO A 108 -8.33 8.15 -28.32
N ALA A 109 -7.86 7.03 -28.88
CA ALA A 109 -6.56 6.97 -29.54
C ALA A 109 -6.57 7.88 -30.78
N ARG A 110 -5.56 8.76 -30.88
CA ARG A 110 -5.40 9.66 -32.03
C ARG A 110 -4.35 9.09 -32.99
N ALA A 111 -4.63 9.18 -34.29
CA ALA A 111 -3.69 8.76 -35.32
C ALA A 111 -2.35 9.52 -35.18
N GLY A 112 -1.24 8.78 -35.18
CA GLY A 112 0.11 9.32 -35.05
C GLY A 112 0.54 9.69 -33.61
N ALA A 113 -0.34 9.52 -32.62
CA ALA A 113 0.05 9.64 -31.22
C ALA A 113 0.90 8.43 -30.78
N ILE A 114 1.80 8.65 -29.83
CA ILE A 114 2.58 7.57 -29.21
C ILE A 114 1.70 6.93 -28.14
N ALA A 115 1.54 5.60 -28.19
CA ALA A 115 0.78 4.86 -27.20
C ALA A 115 1.54 4.84 -25.85
N PRO A 116 0.97 5.38 -24.74
CA PRO A 116 1.59 5.28 -23.42
C PRO A 116 1.57 3.84 -22.89
N ASP A 117 0.46 3.12 -23.12
CA ASP A 117 0.23 1.75 -22.66
C ASP A 117 -0.15 0.85 -23.84
N ASP A 118 -0.03 -0.45 -23.62
CA ASP A 118 -0.44 -1.49 -24.57
C ASP A 118 -1.95 -1.48 -24.80
N VAL A 119 -2.38 -1.50 -26.08
CA VAL A 119 -3.80 -1.45 -26.44
C VAL A 119 -4.29 -2.83 -26.88
N TYR A 120 -5.28 -3.35 -26.16
CA TYR A 120 -5.94 -4.62 -26.44
C TYR A 120 -7.35 -4.41 -26.97
N VAL A 121 -7.77 -5.28 -27.90
CA VAL A 121 -9.17 -5.39 -28.31
C VAL A 121 -9.74 -6.70 -27.78
N PRO A 122 -10.80 -6.65 -26.95
CA PRO A 122 -11.40 -7.84 -26.36
C PRO A 122 -12.21 -8.63 -27.40
N ALA A 123 -12.26 -9.95 -27.21
CA ALA A 123 -13.14 -10.86 -27.93
C ALA A 123 -14.60 -10.58 -27.55
N GLY A 124 -15.48 -10.70 -28.54
CA GLY A 124 -16.91 -10.47 -28.34
C GLY A 124 -17.60 -9.84 -29.53
N ASN A 125 -18.90 -9.66 -29.40
CA ASN A 125 -19.72 -9.09 -30.45
C ASN A 125 -19.56 -7.56 -30.51
N THR A 126 -19.21 -7.04 -31.68
CA THR A 126 -19.02 -5.60 -31.90
C THR A 126 -20.32 -4.85 -32.18
N GLY A 127 -21.41 -5.57 -32.51
CA GLY A 127 -22.69 -4.97 -32.88
C GLY A 127 -22.69 -4.26 -34.24
N MET A 128 -21.60 -4.35 -35.00
CA MET A 128 -21.46 -3.70 -36.31
C MET A 128 -22.02 -4.57 -37.43
N GLU A 129 -22.59 -3.91 -38.45
CA GLU A 129 -23.05 -4.57 -39.68
C GLU A 129 -21.88 -5.21 -40.48
N PRO A 130 -22.13 -6.31 -41.20
CA PRO A 130 -21.08 -7.13 -41.83
C PRO A 130 -20.32 -6.43 -42.96
N GLY A 131 -20.79 -5.27 -43.44
CA GLY A 131 -20.18 -4.53 -44.53
C GLY A 131 -18.78 -3.96 -44.22
N LYS A 132 -18.41 -3.84 -42.94
CA LYS A 132 -17.11 -3.27 -42.51
C LYS A 132 -16.08 -4.31 -42.08
N THR A 133 -16.29 -5.60 -42.37
CA THR A 133 -15.36 -6.69 -42.02
C THR A 133 -13.96 -6.54 -42.63
N SER A 134 -13.84 -5.89 -43.78
CA SER A 134 -12.55 -5.63 -44.45
C SER A 134 -11.58 -4.81 -43.60
N PHE A 135 -12.07 -3.91 -42.74
CA PHE A 135 -11.23 -3.09 -41.86
C PHE A 135 -10.55 -3.91 -40.77
N PHE A 136 -11.25 -4.89 -40.21
CA PHE A 136 -10.71 -5.79 -39.18
C PHE A 136 -9.66 -6.74 -39.76
N GLN A 137 -9.93 -7.25 -40.96
CA GLN A 137 -9.00 -8.13 -41.68
C GLN A 137 -7.71 -7.41 -42.09
N ALA A 138 -7.80 -6.14 -42.53
CA ALA A 138 -6.63 -5.33 -42.89
C ALA A 138 -5.68 -5.09 -41.69
N LEU A 139 -6.21 -5.11 -40.46
CA LEU A 139 -5.46 -4.93 -39.23
C LEU A 139 -5.06 -6.26 -38.56
N GLY A 140 -5.33 -7.39 -39.21
CA GLY A 140 -5.00 -8.72 -38.69
C GLY A 140 -5.84 -9.15 -37.48
N VAL A 141 -6.98 -8.50 -37.22
CA VAL A 141 -7.91 -8.91 -36.16
C VAL A 141 -8.79 -10.05 -36.68
N PRO A 142 -8.75 -11.24 -36.07
CA PRO A 142 -9.55 -12.38 -36.46
C PRO A 142 -11.01 -12.13 -36.04
N THR A 143 -11.86 -11.96 -37.05
CA THR A 143 -13.29 -11.72 -36.87
C THR A 143 -14.11 -12.72 -37.66
N LYS A 144 -15.24 -13.13 -37.10
CA LYS A 144 -16.23 -14.00 -37.74
C LYS A 144 -17.58 -13.30 -37.77
N ILE A 145 -18.36 -13.53 -38.82
CA ILE A 145 -19.75 -13.05 -38.87
C ILE A 145 -20.61 -14.06 -38.13
N ALA A 146 -21.23 -13.63 -37.03
CA ALA A 146 -22.16 -14.42 -36.24
C ALA A 146 -23.47 -13.65 -36.08
N ARG A 147 -24.60 -14.31 -36.36
CA ARG A 147 -25.95 -13.73 -36.19
C ARG A 147 -26.16 -12.37 -36.89
N GLY A 148 -25.48 -12.15 -38.02
CA GLY A 148 -25.60 -10.90 -38.79
C GLY A 148 -24.76 -9.73 -38.26
N THR A 149 -23.93 -9.93 -37.23
CA THR A 149 -22.99 -8.93 -36.69
C THR A 149 -21.55 -9.44 -36.72
N ILE A 150 -20.58 -8.55 -36.65
CA ILE A 150 -19.14 -8.91 -36.60
C ILE A 150 -18.75 -9.26 -35.16
N GLU A 151 -18.20 -10.46 -34.96
CA GLU A 151 -17.70 -10.95 -33.67
C GLU A 151 -16.18 -11.18 -33.73
N ILE A 152 -15.45 -10.67 -32.73
CA ILE A 152 -14.01 -10.85 -32.58
C ILE A 152 -13.76 -12.18 -31.87
N THR A 153 -12.96 -13.06 -32.47
CA THR A 153 -12.80 -14.43 -31.96
C THR A 153 -11.84 -14.54 -30.78
N THR A 154 -10.78 -13.73 -30.78
CA THR A 154 -9.71 -13.79 -29.78
C THR A 154 -9.20 -12.40 -29.46
N ASP A 155 -8.86 -12.18 -28.20
CA ASP A 155 -8.21 -10.95 -27.75
C ASP A 155 -6.87 -10.79 -28.45
N LEU A 156 -6.64 -9.61 -29.04
CA LEU A 156 -5.38 -9.29 -29.70
C LEU A 156 -4.89 -7.92 -29.29
N LYS A 157 -3.57 -7.85 -29.15
CA LYS A 157 -2.83 -6.62 -28.93
C LYS A 157 -2.70 -5.90 -30.26
N LEU A 158 -3.36 -4.74 -30.39
CA LEU A 158 -3.31 -3.94 -31.62
C LEU A 158 -2.08 -3.03 -31.65
N VAL A 159 -1.72 -2.44 -30.53
CA VAL A 159 -0.64 -1.45 -30.45
C VAL A 159 0.22 -1.74 -29.23
N GLU A 160 1.55 -1.73 -29.41
CA GLU A 160 2.51 -1.83 -28.33
C GLU A 160 2.84 -0.45 -27.74
N ALA A 161 3.08 -0.39 -26.44
CA ALA A 161 3.53 0.79 -25.74
C ALA A 161 4.79 1.38 -26.42
N GLY A 162 4.79 2.69 -26.63
CA GLY A 162 5.87 3.41 -27.30
C GLY A 162 5.80 3.42 -28.83
N THR A 163 4.91 2.65 -29.45
CA THR A 163 4.69 2.72 -30.91
C THR A 163 3.68 3.81 -31.28
N LYS A 164 3.76 4.28 -32.52
CA LYS A 164 2.81 5.27 -33.04
C LYS A 164 1.55 4.56 -33.51
N VAL A 165 0.40 5.02 -33.03
CA VAL A 165 -0.91 4.48 -33.44
C VAL A 165 -1.16 4.78 -34.91
N GLY A 166 -1.43 3.75 -35.71
CA GLY A 166 -1.81 3.88 -37.11
C GLY A 166 -3.16 4.56 -37.29
N ALA A 167 -3.39 5.24 -38.43
CA ALA A 167 -4.68 5.88 -38.70
C ALA A 167 -5.84 4.88 -38.76
N SER A 168 -5.59 3.68 -39.29
CA SER A 168 -6.58 2.60 -39.38
C SER A 168 -6.88 2.00 -38.00
N GLU A 169 -5.88 1.85 -37.13
CA GLU A 169 -6.05 1.33 -35.76
C GLU A 169 -6.86 2.30 -34.89
N ALA A 170 -6.53 3.60 -34.96
CA ALA A 170 -7.25 4.64 -34.24
C ALA A 170 -8.73 4.71 -34.67
N THR A 171 -9.03 4.61 -35.97
CA THR A 171 -10.42 4.64 -36.44
C THR A 171 -11.19 3.40 -36.02
N LEU A 172 -10.57 2.21 -36.02
CA LEU A 172 -11.20 1.00 -35.50
C LEU A 172 -11.53 1.13 -34.01
N LEU A 173 -10.57 1.56 -33.17
CA LEU A 173 -10.80 1.73 -31.73
C LEU A 173 -11.92 2.72 -31.44
N ASN A 174 -12.00 3.81 -32.20
CA ASN A 174 -13.09 4.78 -32.13
C ASN A 174 -14.44 4.18 -32.54
N MET A 175 -14.48 3.32 -33.57
CA MET A 175 -15.72 2.63 -33.98
C MET A 175 -16.20 1.62 -32.93
N LEU A 176 -15.27 0.97 -32.22
CA LEU A 176 -15.58 0.06 -31.12
C LEU A 176 -15.92 0.78 -29.81
N ASN A 177 -15.87 2.12 -29.78
CA ASN A 177 -15.98 2.94 -28.57
C ASN A 177 -14.98 2.57 -27.47
N ILE A 178 -13.82 2.02 -27.85
CA ILE A 178 -12.73 1.71 -26.93
C ILE A 178 -11.83 2.94 -26.85
N SER A 179 -11.71 3.51 -25.66
CA SER A 179 -10.83 4.63 -25.35
C SER A 179 -9.69 4.13 -24.45
N PRO A 180 -8.58 3.64 -25.03
CA PRO A 180 -7.58 2.88 -24.28
C PRO A 180 -6.66 3.76 -23.43
N PHE A 181 -6.59 5.07 -23.71
CA PHE A 181 -5.68 5.96 -23.00
C PHE A 181 -6.44 6.76 -21.96
N THR A 182 -5.85 6.94 -20.78
CA THR A 182 -6.36 7.90 -19.80
C THR A 182 -5.45 9.12 -19.82
N TYR A 183 -6.04 10.28 -20.10
CA TYR A 183 -5.34 11.56 -19.96
C TYR A 183 -5.94 12.33 -18.79
N GLY A 184 -5.05 12.95 -18.02
CA GLY A 184 -5.36 13.80 -16.89
C GLY A 184 -4.20 14.75 -16.65
N MET A 185 -4.35 15.66 -15.69
CA MET A 185 -3.23 16.49 -15.29
C MET A 185 -2.16 15.63 -14.61
N GLY A 186 -0.94 15.67 -15.14
CA GLY A 186 0.23 15.08 -14.49
C GLY A 186 0.82 16.05 -13.47
N ILE A 187 1.39 15.55 -12.39
CA ILE A 187 2.15 16.37 -11.43
C ILE A 187 3.62 16.21 -11.80
N ALA A 188 4.28 17.30 -12.21
CA ALA A 188 5.69 17.27 -12.57
C ALA A 188 6.57 17.43 -11.33
N GLN A 189 6.27 18.43 -10.50
CA GLN A 189 7.02 18.76 -9.30
C GLN A 189 6.10 19.43 -8.28
N VAL A 190 6.40 19.26 -7.00
CA VAL A 190 5.72 19.96 -5.92
C VAL A 190 6.73 20.86 -5.23
N TYR A 191 6.29 22.04 -4.83
CA TYR A 191 7.03 22.99 -4.04
C TYR A 191 6.31 23.21 -2.72
N ASP A 192 7.04 23.12 -1.61
CA ASP A 192 6.55 23.43 -0.28
C ASP A 192 7.65 24.07 0.54
N GLN A 193 7.38 25.24 1.10
CA GLN A 193 8.28 25.97 2.02
C GLN A 193 9.74 25.97 1.57
N GLY A 194 9.97 26.35 0.31
CA GLY A 194 11.32 26.45 -0.25
C GLY A 194 11.91 25.18 -0.83
N ASN A 195 11.31 24.02 -0.59
CA ASN A 195 11.79 22.74 -1.10
C ASN A 195 10.98 22.28 -2.30
N THR A 196 11.66 21.75 -3.31
CA THR A 196 11.02 21.13 -4.48
C THR A 196 11.24 19.63 -4.45
N PHE A 197 10.17 18.85 -4.51
CA PHE A 197 10.23 17.38 -4.51
C PHE A 197 9.43 16.79 -5.68
N PRO A 198 9.90 15.68 -6.26
CA PRO A 198 9.13 14.95 -7.25
C PRO A 198 7.90 14.30 -6.59
N PRO A 199 6.85 13.97 -7.37
CA PRO A 199 5.62 13.40 -6.83
C PRO A 199 5.83 12.05 -6.12
N SER A 200 6.89 11.32 -6.45
CA SER A 200 7.22 10.03 -5.84
C SER A 200 7.56 10.11 -4.35
N VAL A 201 8.00 11.27 -3.86
CA VAL A 201 8.29 11.46 -2.42
C VAL A 201 7.00 11.48 -1.60
N LEU A 202 5.87 11.88 -2.20
CA LEU A 202 4.57 11.88 -1.53
C LEU A 202 3.96 10.47 -1.41
N ASP A 203 4.45 9.50 -2.20
CA ASP A 203 4.01 8.10 -2.17
C ASP A 203 4.66 7.29 -1.03
N ILE A 204 5.45 7.92 -0.17
CA ILE A 204 6.02 7.25 0.99
C ILE A 204 4.91 6.99 2.01
N GLU A 205 4.57 5.72 2.17
CA GLU A 205 3.61 5.25 3.16
C GLU A 205 4.22 5.23 4.56
N GLU A 206 3.37 5.46 5.57
CA GLU A 206 3.77 5.43 6.99
C GLU A 206 4.30 4.06 7.40
N GLU A 207 3.80 2.98 6.77
CA GLU A 207 4.32 1.64 7.00
C GLU A 207 5.80 1.50 6.68
N GLN A 208 6.28 2.15 5.62
CA GLN A 208 7.69 2.09 5.24
C GLN A 208 8.56 2.81 6.28
N LEU A 209 8.06 3.90 6.85
CA LEU A 209 8.73 4.61 7.95
C LEU A 209 8.78 3.76 9.22
N LEU A 210 7.69 3.08 9.57
CA LEU A 210 7.66 2.16 10.73
C LEU A 210 8.58 0.95 10.54
N LYS A 211 8.64 0.39 9.31
CA LYS A 211 9.58 -0.69 8.95
C LYS A 211 11.04 -0.22 9.05
N ALA A 212 11.36 0.97 8.54
CA ALA A 212 12.71 1.54 8.67
C ALA A 212 13.08 1.78 10.14
N PHE A 213 12.17 2.36 10.93
CA PHE A 213 12.39 2.64 12.35
C PHE A 213 12.57 1.37 13.17
N SER A 214 11.74 0.35 12.96
CA SER A 214 11.88 -0.95 13.62
C SER A 214 13.17 -1.68 13.22
N SER A 215 13.59 -1.58 11.95
CA SER A 215 14.89 -2.09 11.51
C SER A 215 16.08 -1.37 12.18
N ALA A 216 15.97 -0.06 12.40
CA ALA A 216 16.98 0.71 13.12
C ALA A 216 17.04 0.30 14.61
N ILE A 217 15.90 0.11 15.27
CA ILE A 217 15.87 -0.37 16.65
C ILE A 217 16.48 -1.76 16.78
N THR A 218 16.12 -2.68 15.89
CA THR A 218 16.64 -4.06 15.93
C THR A 218 18.14 -4.13 15.65
N THR A 219 18.66 -3.30 14.74
CA THR A 219 20.11 -3.20 14.50
C THR A 219 20.86 -2.61 15.69
N ILE A 220 20.33 -1.55 16.31
CA ILE A 220 20.89 -0.98 17.55
C ILE A 220 20.86 -2.01 18.69
N ALA A 221 19.76 -2.75 18.83
CA ALA A 221 19.63 -3.83 19.81
C ALA A 221 20.63 -4.96 19.55
N ALA A 222 20.83 -5.36 18.30
CA ALA A 222 21.80 -6.38 17.92
C ALA A 222 23.25 -5.95 18.22
N ILE A 223 23.61 -4.71 17.89
CA ILE A 223 24.94 -4.15 18.16
C ILE A 223 25.21 -4.07 19.66
N SER A 224 24.26 -3.58 20.44
CA SER A 224 24.40 -3.45 21.91
C SER A 224 24.48 -4.81 22.61
N LEU A 225 23.77 -5.83 22.12
CA LEU A 225 23.91 -7.20 22.60
C LEU A 225 25.28 -7.79 22.25
N ALA A 226 25.80 -7.57 21.04
CA ALA A 226 27.12 -8.05 20.64
C ALA A 226 28.26 -7.37 21.42
N ALA A 227 28.11 -6.08 21.70
CA ALA A 227 29.08 -5.29 22.47
C ALA A 227 28.98 -5.49 24.00
N ASN A 228 28.01 -6.29 24.48
CA ASN A 228 27.70 -6.46 25.91
C ASN A 228 27.48 -5.13 26.64
N PHE A 229 26.90 -4.14 25.96
CA PHE A 229 26.60 -2.84 26.55
C PHE A 229 25.11 -2.74 26.90
N PRO A 230 24.74 -2.55 28.18
CA PRO A 230 23.34 -2.49 28.59
C PRO A 230 22.74 -1.14 28.18
N THR A 231 21.88 -1.17 27.18
CA THR A 231 21.04 -0.06 26.73
C THR A 231 19.58 -0.41 27.01
N LEU A 232 18.69 0.59 27.13
CA LEU A 232 17.25 0.38 27.31
C LEU A 232 16.65 -0.75 26.44
N PRO A 233 16.91 -0.82 25.12
CA PRO A 233 16.40 -1.91 24.29
C PRO A 233 17.14 -3.26 24.49
N SER A 234 18.39 -3.28 24.98
CA SER A 234 19.18 -4.52 25.09
C SER A 234 19.11 -5.23 26.44
N VAL A 235 18.74 -4.54 27.52
CA VAL A 235 18.70 -5.13 28.88
C VAL A 235 17.76 -6.34 28.94
N MET A 236 16.53 -6.21 28.43
CA MET A 236 15.57 -7.32 28.42
C MET A 236 16.06 -8.51 27.59
N HIS A 237 16.64 -8.23 26.43
CA HIS A 237 17.17 -9.26 25.54
C HIS A 237 18.41 -9.96 26.14
N SER A 238 19.24 -9.26 26.90
CA SER A 238 20.43 -9.84 27.57
C SER A 238 20.03 -10.85 28.64
N VAL A 239 19.04 -10.51 29.48
CA VAL A 239 18.51 -11.41 30.52
C VAL A 239 17.86 -12.65 29.89
N VAL A 240 16.98 -12.46 28.90
CA VAL A 240 16.30 -13.58 28.22
C VAL A 240 17.30 -14.47 27.48
N ASN A 241 18.31 -13.91 26.82
CA ASN A 241 19.32 -14.70 26.13
C ASN A 241 20.21 -15.49 27.10
N SER A 242 20.52 -14.94 28.28
CA SER A 242 21.24 -15.67 29.31
C SER A 242 20.43 -16.88 29.81
N TYR A 243 19.13 -16.70 30.03
CA TYR A 243 18.22 -17.78 30.41
C TYR A 243 18.11 -18.85 29.30
N LYS A 244 17.95 -18.44 28.03
CA LYS A 244 17.95 -19.37 26.88
C LYS A 244 19.24 -20.21 26.78
N LYS A 245 20.41 -19.63 27.07
CA LYS A 245 21.68 -20.37 27.06
C LYS A 245 21.74 -21.42 28.18
N VAL A 246 21.25 -21.09 29.37
CA VAL A 246 21.18 -22.05 30.49
C VAL A 246 20.18 -23.17 30.18
N LEU A 247 19.01 -22.83 29.62
CA LEU A 247 18.04 -23.82 29.15
C LEU A 247 18.63 -24.74 28.07
N ALA A 248 19.37 -24.20 27.10
CA ALA A 248 20.01 -25.00 26.06
C ALA A 248 21.02 -26.01 26.63
N VAL A 249 21.89 -25.58 27.55
CA VAL A 249 22.84 -26.46 28.25
C VAL A 249 22.12 -27.54 29.04
N ALA A 250 20.97 -27.22 29.62
CA ALA A 250 20.17 -28.14 30.40
C ALA A 250 19.26 -29.05 29.58
N ILE A 251 19.04 -28.76 28.29
CA ILE A 251 18.45 -29.70 27.33
C ILE A 251 19.50 -30.72 26.90
N GLU A 252 20.75 -30.26 26.65
CA GLU A 252 21.86 -31.14 26.27
C GLU A 252 22.37 -32.00 27.42
N THR A 253 22.19 -31.54 28.66
CA THR A 253 22.55 -32.30 29.86
C THR A 253 21.30 -32.90 30.51
N ASP A 254 21.39 -34.12 31.04
CA ASP A 254 20.25 -34.83 31.64
C ASP A 254 19.75 -34.24 32.97
N TYR A 255 20.22 -33.04 33.35
CA TYR A 255 19.76 -32.35 34.56
C TYR A 255 18.36 -31.77 34.35
N SER A 256 17.41 -32.12 35.22
CA SER A 256 16.04 -31.59 35.21
C SER A 256 15.79 -30.70 36.43
N TRP A 257 14.97 -29.67 36.20
CA TRP A 257 14.38 -28.82 37.23
C TRP A 257 12.95 -28.46 36.76
N PRO A 258 12.04 -28.05 37.66
CA PRO A 258 10.62 -27.95 37.35
C PRO A 258 10.27 -27.08 36.12
N GLU A 259 11.06 -26.05 35.80
CA GLU A 259 10.85 -25.20 34.61
C GLU A 259 11.34 -25.82 33.28
N ILE A 260 12.17 -26.88 33.33
CA ILE A 260 12.72 -27.56 32.17
C ILE A 260 11.98 -28.84 31.82
N GLU A 261 11.34 -29.48 32.79
CA GLU A 261 10.57 -30.70 32.57
C GLU A 261 9.45 -30.46 31.55
N GLU A 262 8.75 -29.31 31.64
CA GLU A 262 7.73 -28.90 30.66
C GLU A 262 8.31 -28.70 29.24
N LEU A 263 9.54 -28.20 29.12
CA LEU A 263 10.21 -27.99 27.83
C LEU A 263 10.78 -29.30 27.27
N LYS A 264 11.33 -30.17 28.12
CA LYS A 264 11.80 -31.51 27.75
C LYS A 264 10.63 -32.40 27.31
N ASP A 265 9.48 -32.31 27.97
CA ASP A 265 8.27 -33.05 27.61
C ASP A 265 7.66 -32.58 26.28
N ARG A 266 7.69 -31.28 26.00
CA ARG A 266 7.25 -30.70 24.71
C ARG A 266 8.19 -31.05 23.55
N ILE A 267 9.49 -31.17 23.80
CA ILE A 267 10.49 -31.57 22.78
C ILE A 267 10.47 -33.09 22.56
N ALA A 268 10.25 -33.89 23.61
CA ALA A 268 10.19 -35.35 23.53
C ALA A 268 8.88 -35.86 22.91
N ASN A 269 7.77 -35.13 23.04
CA ASN A 269 6.46 -35.50 22.50
C ASN A 269 5.86 -34.39 21.59
N PRO A 270 6.41 -34.17 20.39
CA PRO A 270 5.91 -33.14 19.46
C PRO A 270 4.49 -33.40 18.95
N ASP A 271 4.03 -34.66 18.91
CA ASP A 271 2.69 -35.01 18.40
C ASP A 271 1.55 -34.78 19.40
N ALA A 272 1.84 -34.72 20.71
CA ALA A 272 0.83 -34.52 21.74
C ALA A 272 0.35 -33.05 21.85
N TYR A 273 1.16 -32.10 21.38
CA TYR A 273 0.89 -30.66 21.49
C TYR A 273 0.58 -29.98 20.13
N ALA A 274 0.76 -30.67 19.00
CA ALA A 274 0.38 -30.16 17.68
C ALA A 274 -1.13 -29.85 17.56
N GLY A 275 -1.98 -30.58 18.31
CA GLY A 275 -3.43 -30.39 18.33
C GLY A 275 -3.93 -29.13 19.06
N GLN A 276 -3.12 -28.50 19.93
CA GLN A 276 -3.54 -27.29 20.65
C GLN A 276 -3.37 -26.00 19.84
N SER A 277 -2.55 -25.99 18.78
CA SER A 277 -2.47 -24.84 17.87
C SER A 277 -3.64 -24.77 16.88
N ALA A 278 -4.29 -25.90 16.59
CA ALA A 278 -5.43 -25.98 15.67
C ALA A 278 -6.78 -25.62 16.33
N ALA A 279 -6.87 -25.67 17.67
CA ALA A 279 -8.11 -25.40 18.40
C ALA A 279 -8.34 -23.90 18.71
N ALA A 280 -7.38 -23.03 18.42
CA ALA A 280 -7.49 -21.59 18.69
C ALA A 280 -8.01 -20.75 17.49
N ALA A 281 -8.38 -21.39 16.37
CA ALA A 281 -8.86 -20.73 15.16
C ALA A 281 -10.34 -21.04 14.87
N ALA A 282 -11.25 -20.63 15.76
CA ALA A 282 -12.66 -20.38 15.43
C ALA A 282 -13.25 -19.37 16.45
N PRO A 283 -14.09 -18.41 16.01
CA PRO A 283 -14.34 -17.16 16.75
C PRO A 283 -15.32 -17.33 17.91
N THR A 284 -15.07 -16.55 18.96
CA THR A 284 -15.95 -16.30 20.09
C THR A 284 -17.22 -15.56 19.67
N THR A 285 -18.39 -16.12 19.96
CA THR A 285 -19.61 -15.34 20.23
C THR A 285 -20.27 -15.81 21.52
N GLU A 286 -20.48 -14.81 22.36
CA GLU A 286 -21.48 -14.66 23.41
C GLU A 286 -21.24 -15.25 24.81
N ALA A 287 -21.17 -14.28 25.72
CA ALA A 287 -21.07 -14.37 27.16
C ALA A 287 -22.39 -14.80 27.80
N ALA A 288 -22.32 -15.53 28.91
CA ALA A 288 -23.41 -15.63 29.88
C ALA A 288 -22.87 -15.53 31.31
N ALA A 289 -23.25 -14.45 31.98
CA ALA A 289 -23.20 -14.25 33.42
C ALA A 289 -24.55 -14.72 34.06
N PRO A 290 -24.62 -14.91 35.40
CA PRO A 290 -25.37 -15.99 36.04
C PRO A 290 -26.85 -15.69 36.37
N ALA A 291 -27.57 -16.78 36.65
CA ALA A 291 -29.00 -16.89 36.91
C ALA A 291 -29.49 -16.24 38.23
N ALA A 292 -30.71 -15.69 38.18
CA ALA A 292 -31.58 -15.36 39.30
C ALA A 292 -33.02 -15.85 39.03
N GLU A 293 -33.78 -16.02 40.11
CA GLU A 293 -34.95 -16.86 40.35
C GLU A 293 -36.26 -16.57 39.57
N THR A 294 -37.17 -17.55 39.70
CA THR A 294 -38.66 -17.50 39.82
C THR A 294 -39.59 -17.83 38.63
N LYS A 295 -40.30 -18.97 38.81
CA LYS A 295 -41.75 -19.26 38.69
C LYS A 295 -42.46 -19.46 37.32
N GLU A 296 -43.08 -20.65 37.27
CA GLU A 296 -44.46 -21.01 36.88
C GLU A 296 -44.87 -21.23 35.40
N GLU A 297 -45.28 -22.49 35.18
CA GLU A 297 -46.49 -23.00 34.50
C GLU A 297 -46.58 -23.22 32.97
N THR A 298 -46.77 -24.51 32.67
CA THR A 298 -47.77 -25.16 31.77
C THR A 298 -47.52 -25.34 30.28
N LYS A 299 -47.58 -26.65 29.90
CA LYS A 299 -48.35 -27.28 28.78
C LYS A 299 -48.04 -26.84 27.35
N ASP A 300 -48.14 -27.66 26.31
CA ASP A 300 -48.36 -29.09 26.02
C ASP A 300 -48.25 -29.17 24.48
N ASP A 301 -48.12 -30.39 23.95
CA ASP A 301 -48.41 -30.77 22.56
C ASP A 301 -47.53 -30.20 21.42
N SER A 302 -47.23 -30.91 20.33
CA SER A 302 -47.40 -32.30 19.92
C SER A 302 -46.82 -32.44 18.52
N GLU A 303 -46.14 -33.57 18.29
CA GLU A 303 -46.15 -34.45 17.11
C GLU A 303 -45.87 -33.98 15.65
N ALA A 304 -45.24 -34.97 15.00
CA ALA A 304 -45.29 -35.38 13.58
C ALA A 304 -44.39 -34.64 12.59
N GLY A 305 -43.56 -35.31 11.78
CA GLY A 305 -43.35 -36.74 11.55
C GLY A 305 -42.64 -36.96 10.20
N SER A 306 -41.87 -38.05 10.11
CA SER A 306 -41.61 -38.95 8.95
C SER A 306 -41.25 -38.39 7.56
N ASP A 307 -40.45 -39.01 6.69
CA ASP A 307 -39.58 -40.19 6.61
C ASP A 307 -38.98 -40.18 5.18
N ASP A 308 -37.93 -40.99 4.95
CA ASP A 308 -37.58 -41.67 3.68
C ASP A 308 -37.04 -40.87 2.47
N GLU A 309 -36.16 -41.36 1.59
CA GLU A 309 -35.24 -42.51 1.43
C GLU A 309 -34.58 -42.35 0.03
N GLY A 310 -33.46 -43.04 -0.26
CA GLY A 310 -33.01 -43.33 -1.65
C GLY A 310 -31.71 -42.62 -2.12
N PHE A 311 -30.48 -43.17 -2.06
CA PHE A 311 -29.87 -44.39 -2.64
C PHE A 311 -29.28 -44.22 -4.07
N GLY A 312 -27.95 -44.37 -4.21
CA GLY A 312 -27.34 -45.18 -5.28
C GLY A 312 -26.25 -44.61 -6.22
N GLY A 313 -25.07 -45.26 -6.22
CA GLY A 313 -24.17 -45.45 -7.39
C GLY A 313 -22.79 -44.74 -7.32
N PHE A 314 -21.58 -45.31 -7.13
CA PHE A 314 -20.87 -46.60 -7.40
C PHE A 314 -19.78 -46.46 -8.50
N TYR A 315 -18.67 -47.19 -8.31
CA TYR A 315 -17.42 -47.37 -9.11
C TYR A 315 -16.26 -46.40 -8.78
N SER A 316 -15.18 -46.72 -8.04
CA SER A 316 -14.19 -47.84 -8.08
C SER A 316 -13.42 -47.98 -9.39
N TRP A 317 -12.09 -47.73 -9.38
CA TRP A 317 -11.11 -48.53 -10.12
C TRP A 317 -9.63 -48.32 -9.65
N SER A 318 -9.09 -49.33 -8.93
CA SER A 318 -7.74 -49.98 -9.03
C SER A 318 -6.44 -49.14 -8.93
N ALA A 319 -5.25 -49.63 -8.55
CA ALA A 319 -4.75 -50.88 -8.02
C ALA A 319 -3.21 -50.75 -7.83
N ILE A 320 -2.70 -51.34 -6.74
CA ILE A 320 -1.51 -52.21 -6.64
C ILE A 320 -0.10 -51.67 -7.00
N LYS A 321 0.70 -51.52 -5.92
CA LYS A 321 2.11 -51.92 -5.69
C LYS A 321 3.10 -52.05 -6.87
N SER A 322 4.21 -51.32 -6.75
CA SER A 322 5.57 -51.88 -6.89
C SER A 322 6.59 -51.05 -6.08
N ALA A 323 7.64 -51.71 -5.61
CA ALA A 323 8.55 -51.30 -4.55
C ALA A 323 9.72 -50.40 -5.01
N SER A 324 10.26 -49.56 -4.11
CA SER A 324 11.70 -49.28 -3.96
C SER A 324 11.94 -48.20 -2.88
N ILE A 325 12.67 -48.55 -1.82
CA ILE A 325 13.42 -47.62 -0.96
C ILE A 325 14.88 -47.74 -1.42
N PRO A 326 15.59 -46.63 -1.71
CA PRO A 326 16.66 -46.23 -0.79
C PRO A 326 16.87 -44.72 -0.60
N SER A 327 17.17 -44.39 0.67
CA SER A 327 18.13 -43.38 1.18
C SER A 327 18.01 -41.89 0.82
N ALA A 328 17.74 -41.12 1.88
CA ALA A 328 18.44 -39.91 2.33
C ALA A 328 18.51 -38.67 1.41
N GLY A 329 17.85 -37.59 1.85
CA GLY A 329 18.05 -36.24 1.35
C GLY A 329 17.07 -35.24 1.99
N VAL A 330 17.49 -34.61 3.08
CA VAL A 330 16.73 -33.74 3.98
C VAL A 330 16.30 -32.43 3.30
N VAL A 331 15.02 -32.06 3.47
CA VAL A 331 14.48 -30.70 3.22
C VAL A 331 14.12 -30.09 4.59
N PRO A 332 14.49 -28.83 4.91
CA PRO A 332 14.17 -28.20 6.19
C PRO A 332 12.79 -27.52 6.17
N LEU A 333 11.99 -27.73 7.22
CA LEU A 333 10.72 -27.04 7.54
C LEU A 333 10.71 -26.73 9.07
N PRO A 334 9.77 -25.93 9.62
CA PRO A 334 9.96 -24.51 9.92
C PRO A 334 9.72 -24.22 11.43
N ILE A 335 10.76 -23.83 12.18
CA ILE A 335 10.68 -23.65 13.65
C ILE A 335 10.21 -22.23 14.07
N SER A 336 10.05 -21.30 13.11
CA SER A 336 9.96 -19.86 13.45
C SER A 336 8.57 -19.35 13.87
N SER A 337 7.47 -20.05 13.60
CA SER A 337 6.11 -19.51 13.81
C SER A 337 5.42 -19.94 15.11
N MET A 338 5.92 -20.97 15.81
CA MET A 338 5.29 -21.46 17.05
C MET A 338 5.81 -20.79 18.34
N ILE A 339 6.99 -20.15 18.28
CA ILE A 339 7.63 -19.55 19.47
C ILE A 339 7.00 -18.19 19.85
N THR A 340 6.33 -17.51 18.91
CA THR A 340 5.81 -16.15 19.14
C THR A 340 4.54 -16.12 19.99
N ASN A 341 3.67 -17.12 19.90
CA ASN A 341 2.39 -17.13 20.64
C ASN A 341 2.56 -17.49 22.13
N ASP A 342 3.55 -18.32 22.47
CA ASP A 342 3.80 -18.75 23.86
C ASP A 342 4.46 -17.65 24.72
N LEU A 343 5.14 -16.67 24.08
CA LEU A 343 5.77 -15.54 24.78
C LEU A 343 4.76 -14.48 25.23
N ASP A 344 3.66 -14.26 24.49
CA ASP A 344 2.62 -13.29 24.88
C ASP A 344 1.85 -13.73 26.14
N VAL A 345 1.64 -15.05 26.29
CA VAL A 345 1.02 -15.62 27.50
C VAL A 345 1.96 -15.51 28.71
N ALA A 346 3.26 -15.71 28.51
CA ALA A 346 4.28 -15.51 29.55
C ALA A 346 4.41 -14.04 29.97
N PHE A 347 4.34 -13.09 29.03
CA PHE A 347 4.33 -11.65 29.31
C PHE A 347 3.11 -11.21 30.12
N SER A 348 1.92 -11.77 29.84
CA SER A 348 0.69 -11.48 30.61
C SER A 348 0.78 -11.91 32.09
N ARG A 349 1.49 -13.01 32.36
CA ARG A 349 1.68 -13.55 33.72
C ARG A 349 2.76 -12.79 34.50
N ILE A 350 3.79 -12.29 33.82
CA ILE A 350 4.82 -11.42 34.43
C ILE A 350 4.26 -10.03 34.76
N ALA A 351 3.37 -9.49 33.92
CA ALA A 351 2.68 -8.22 34.19
C ALA A 351 1.68 -8.31 35.38
N ALA A 352 1.12 -9.48 35.65
CA ALA A 352 0.26 -9.69 36.82
C ALA A 352 1.06 -9.73 38.16
N LEU A 353 2.34 -10.12 38.11
CA LEU A 353 3.23 -10.19 39.27
C LEU A 353 3.88 -8.83 39.63
N SER A 354 3.83 -7.83 38.74
CA SER A 354 4.40 -6.50 38.99
C SER A 354 3.47 -5.51 39.70
N ASN A 355 2.24 -5.91 40.04
CA ASN A 355 1.27 -5.07 40.76
C ASN A 355 1.31 -5.19 42.29
N ILE A 356 2.44 -5.62 42.87
CA ILE A 356 2.67 -5.56 44.31
C ILE A 356 3.52 -4.32 44.63
N SER A 357 2.81 -3.24 44.91
CA SER A 357 3.21 -2.18 45.82
C SER A 357 3.89 -2.80 47.06
N THR A 358 5.23 -2.74 47.14
CA THR A 358 6.08 -2.71 48.36
C THR A 358 7.55 -3.07 48.05
N MET A 359 8.24 -2.25 47.26
CA MET A 359 9.70 -2.13 47.41
C MET A 359 10.09 -0.66 47.27
N ASN A 360 10.08 0.02 48.41
CA ASN A 360 10.63 1.36 48.59
C ASN A 360 12.17 1.26 48.50
N VAL A 361 12.71 1.32 47.28
CA VAL A 361 14.15 1.48 47.07
C VAL A 361 14.44 2.97 47.08
N ASP A 362 15.19 3.41 48.09
CA ASP A 362 15.53 4.80 48.35
C ASP A 362 16.54 5.31 47.29
N TRP A 363 16.02 5.93 46.22
CA TRP A 363 16.80 6.47 45.09
C TRP A 363 17.61 7.75 45.43
N SER A 364 17.62 8.18 46.69
CA SER A 364 18.39 9.33 47.16
C SER A 364 19.91 9.09 47.16
N ARG A 365 20.37 7.83 47.23
CA ARG A 365 21.81 7.50 47.22
C ARG A 365 22.48 7.56 45.85
N TYR A 366 21.76 7.26 44.76
CA TYR A 366 22.32 7.23 43.40
C TYR A 366 22.46 8.61 42.75
N LYS A 367 21.79 9.64 43.30
CA LYS A 367 21.91 11.02 42.83
C LYS A 367 23.18 11.74 43.30
N SER A 368 23.90 11.20 44.29
CA SER A 368 25.09 11.85 44.87
C SER A 368 26.41 11.55 44.13
N SER A 369 26.43 10.60 43.20
CA SER A 369 27.64 10.22 42.45
C SER A 369 27.72 10.82 41.04
N ALA A 370 26.79 11.70 40.67
CA ALA A 370 26.71 12.27 39.33
C ALA A 370 26.62 13.80 39.39
N GLU A 371 27.73 14.46 39.73
CA GLU A 371 27.98 15.87 39.40
C GLU A 371 29.46 16.10 39.06
N PRO A 372 29.79 17.18 38.32
CA PRO A 372 30.55 17.07 37.09
C PRO A 372 32.01 17.51 37.23
N THR A 373 32.94 16.67 36.77
CA THR A 373 34.34 17.08 36.55
C THR A 373 34.86 16.44 35.27
N LEU A 374 34.89 17.22 34.18
CA LEU A 374 36.11 17.65 33.48
C LEU A 374 35.82 18.00 32.00
N LEU A 375 35.88 19.31 31.75
CA LEU A 375 36.21 19.92 30.46
C LEU A 375 37.63 19.49 30.01
N ASN A 376 37.84 19.57 28.69
CA ASN A 376 39.10 19.54 27.93
C ASN A 376 39.66 18.15 27.56
N ILE A 377 39.39 17.71 26.33
CA ILE A 377 40.31 17.66 25.17
C ILE A 377 39.47 17.58 23.89
#